data_AF-A0A7C5G683-F1
#
_entry.id   AF-A0A7C5G683-F1
#
_cell.length_a   1.000
_cell.length_b   1.000
_cell.length_c   1.000
_cell.angle_alpha   90.00
_cell.angle_beta   90.00
_cell.angle_gamma   90.00
#
_symmetry.space_group_name_H-M   'P 1'
#
loop_
_entity.id
_entity.type
_entity.pdbx_description
1 polymer ?
#
loop_
_entity_poly.entity_id
_entity_poly.type
_entity_poly.pdbx_seq_one_letter_code
_entity_poly.pdbx_strand_id
1 'polypeptide(L)'
;MYPPQTGNRGIVLRVTCRVALTLLILDQLATASATELAYVRVSPRDPRYFELSDGTPYIPIGLNMIRPPEDGLAGMERWFAKLSAQGGNFVRIWLSSPFFDIEPARCGVFDEERAKRIDALFALAKKYGIRLKLCTEHFRHLGEGTQAWAARPQLLIQNGGPAKDTADYFLGEAGKAHYKRKLAWYAERYNCDPIIFGWELWNEMDAVRANVWEPWSAEMLPELRRLFPKNLAMQSLGSYDHEGKRERYRRLCQLPGNDVLQVHRYLDLGASWAICHGPVAVLAAEAVKDLRSFGIPKPILLAESGAVEPNHTGPFKLYAKDRDGIILHDVLFAPFFAGAAGPGHIWHWDVYVDKNDLWWHFGRFAEVVRHLDPPAEHFEAVELEHPRLYVYALHGVRTTLIWCRDKENTWQTELAEGRPPETIRGALLQLPEQWQVEKAKTIRCYDPWNNRWQELRLANPLALPDFQRSLVVRITTASTEP
;
A
#
# COMPACT_ATOMS: atom_id res chain seq x y z
N MET A 1 -86.54 -10.72 -25.93
CA MET A 1 -87.67 -10.34 -25.05
C MET A 1 -87.08 -9.89 -23.71
N TYR A 2 -87.19 -8.60 -23.38
CA TYR A 2 -86.91 -7.96 -22.08
C TYR A 2 -88.00 -8.34 -21.04
N PRO A 3 -87.96 -7.98 -19.72
CA PRO A 3 -87.21 -6.88 -19.04
C PRO A 3 -86.66 -7.27 -17.62
N PRO A 4 -86.36 -6.35 -16.66
CA PRO A 4 -85.31 -5.30 -16.68
C PRO A 4 -84.51 -5.09 -15.35
N GLN A 5 -83.37 -4.41 -15.50
CA GLN A 5 -82.78 -3.28 -14.72
C GLN A 5 -82.87 -3.16 -13.18
N THR A 6 -81.67 -3.00 -12.57
CA THR A 6 -81.27 -1.93 -11.62
C THR A 6 -79.74 -1.74 -11.79
N GLY A 7 -79.08 -0.59 -11.88
CA GLY A 7 -79.36 0.77 -11.41
C GLY A 7 -78.08 1.30 -10.75
N ASN A 8 -77.25 2.00 -11.54
CA ASN A 8 -75.90 2.48 -11.21
C ASN A 8 -75.93 3.62 -10.18
N ARG A 9 -75.08 3.57 -9.13
CA ARG A 9 -74.72 4.73 -8.30
C ARG A 9 -73.21 4.92 -8.34
N GLY A 10 -72.78 5.89 -9.14
CA GLY A 10 -71.39 6.35 -9.15
C GLY A 10 -71.05 7.15 -7.90
N ILE A 11 -69.93 6.81 -7.26
CA ILE A 11 -69.22 7.71 -6.36
C ILE A 11 -68.12 8.37 -7.19
N VAL A 12 -68.30 9.66 -7.45
CA VAL A 12 -67.27 10.52 -8.02
C VAL A 12 -66.38 10.97 -6.87
N LEU A 13 -65.20 10.36 -6.73
CA LEU A 13 -64.11 10.92 -5.94
C LEU A 13 -63.28 11.83 -6.85
N ARG A 14 -63.61 13.12 -6.83
CA ARG A 14 -62.71 14.18 -7.31
C ARG A 14 -61.57 14.29 -6.29
N VAL A 15 -60.39 13.78 -6.65
CA VAL A 15 -59.14 14.16 -5.98
C VAL A 15 -58.41 15.14 -6.89
N THR A 16 -58.51 16.42 -6.56
CA THR A 16 -57.65 17.49 -7.06
C THR A 16 -56.31 17.50 -6.31
N CYS A 17 -55.29 18.06 -6.96
CA CYS A 17 -54.03 18.57 -6.42
C CYS A 17 -52.84 17.62 -6.25
N ARG A 18 -51.91 17.74 -7.21
CA ARG A 18 -50.50 18.17 -7.01
C ARG A 18 -49.55 17.36 -6.11
N VAL A 19 -49.92 16.20 -5.58
CA VAL A 19 -49.02 15.37 -4.76
C VAL A 19 -48.51 14.12 -5.50
N ALA A 20 -49.20 13.67 -6.56
CA ALA A 20 -48.81 12.48 -7.32
C ALA A 20 -47.66 12.70 -8.31
N LEU A 21 -47.36 13.95 -8.70
CA LEU A 21 -46.24 14.26 -9.60
C LEU A 21 -44.92 14.51 -8.83
N THR A 22 -45.01 14.82 -7.52
CA THR A 22 -43.81 15.03 -6.69
C THR A 22 -43.20 13.70 -6.25
N LEU A 23 -44.01 12.64 -6.09
CA LEU A 23 -43.51 11.30 -5.72
C LEU A 23 -42.83 10.55 -6.88
N LEU A 24 -43.20 10.82 -8.14
CA LEU A 24 -42.52 10.25 -9.31
C LEU A 24 -41.22 10.99 -9.69
N ILE A 25 -41.05 12.24 -9.25
CA ILE A 25 -39.80 12.99 -9.41
C ILE A 25 -38.83 12.72 -8.24
N LEU A 26 -39.33 12.37 -7.06
CA LEU A 26 -38.50 11.98 -5.91
C LEU A 26 -37.91 10.57 -6.05
N ASP A 27 -38.56 9.64 -6.75
CA ASP A 27 -38.00 8.30 -7.01
C ASP A 27 -36.97 8.30 -8.15
N GLN A 28 -37.07 9.25 -9.10
CA GLN A 28 -36.07 9.43 -10.17
C GLN A 28 -34.84 10.27 -9.74
N LEU A 29 -34.88 10.89 -8.56
CA LEU A 29 -33.73 11.61 -7.99
C LEU A 29 -32.98 10.80 -6.91
N ALA A 30 -33.46 9.60 -6.56
CA ALA A 30 -32.82 8.70 -5.59
C ALA A 30 -32.13 7.47 -6.23
N THR A 31 -32.16 7.34 -7.56
CA THR A 31 -31.25 6.46 -8.30
C THR A 31 -30.23 7.30 -9.06
N ALA A 32 -29.47 8.13 -8.33
CA ALA A 32 -28.09 8.32 -8.73
C ALA A 32 -27.47 6.93 -8.68
N SER A 33 -27.35 6.28 -9.84
CA SER A 33 -26.53 5.08 -10.00
C SER A 33 -25.26 5.34 -9.21
N ALA A 34 -25.09 4.69 -8.05
CA ALA A 34 -23.83 4.70 -7.35
C ALA A 34 -22.83 4.21 -8.39
N THR A 35 -22.01 5.13 -8.92
CA THR A 35 -21.05 4.80 -9.96
C THR A 35 -20.20 3.68 -9.38
N GLU A 36 -20.31 2.48 -9.97
CA GLU A 36 -19.55 1.33 -9.50
C GLU A 36 -18.08 1.75 -9.44
N LEU A 37 -17.46 1.59 -8.27
CA LEU A 37 -16.07 2.00 -8.08
C LEU A 37 -15.19 1.21 -9.07
N ALA A 38 -14.31 1.91 -9.76
CA ALA A 38 -13.35 1.28 -10.68
C ALA A 38 -12.32 0.43 -9.90
N TYR A 39 -11.91 -0.70 -10.49
CA TYR A 39 -10.94 -1.64 -9.91
C TYR A 39 -9.51 -1.14 -10.03
N VAL A 40 -8.66 -1.35 -9.02
CA VAL A 40 -7.22 -1.15 -9.18
C VAL A 40 -6.65 -2.31 -10.02
N ARG A 41 -5.86 -1.98 -11.04
CA ARG A 41 -5.15 -2.94 -11.90
C ARG A 41 -3.72 -2.50 -12.17
N VAL A 42 -2.88 -3.43 -12.60
CA VAL A 42 -1.61 -3.09 -13.28
C VAL A 42 -1.96 -2.32 -14.55
N SER A 43 -1.30 -1.17 -14.78
CA SER A 43 -1.63 -0.35 -15.94
C SER A 43 -1.24 -1.05 -17.25
N PRO A 44 -2.14 -1.12 -18.23
CA PRO A 44 -1.83 -1.56 -19.59
C PRO A 44 -1.01 -0.52 -20.36
N ARG A 45 -0.93 0.74 -19.89
CA ARG A 45 -0.12 1.81 -20.51
C ARG A 45 1.34 1.70 -20.09
N ASP A 46 1.57 1.40 -18.82
CA ASP A 46 2.90 1.12 -18.28
C ASP A 46 2.79 0.11 -17.12
N PRO A 47 3.28 -1.13 -17.30
CA PRO A 47 3.07 -2.19 -16.33
C PRO A 47 3.88 -2.00 -15.04
N ARG A 48 4.70 -0.94 -14.93
CA ARG A 48 5.41 -0.56 -13.70
C ARG A 48 4.52 0.18 -12.71
N TYR A 49 3.29 0.55 -13.10
CA TYR A 49 2.39 1.38 -12.30
C TYR A 49 0.98 0.81 -12.20
N PHE A 50 0.17 1.40 -11.33
CA PHE A 50 -1.25 1.08 -11.19
C PHE A 50 -2.14 2.14 -11.82
N GLU A 51 -3.31 1.71 -12.26
CA GLU A 51 -4.43 2.57 -12.62
C GLU A 51 -5.74 1.91 -12.22
N LEU A 52 -6.81 2.71 -12.19
CA LEU A 52 -8.17 2.23 -12.06
C LEU A 52 -8.67 1.69 -13.40
N SER A 53 -9.67 0.81 -13.39
CA SER A 53 -10.26 0.23 -14.60
C SER A 53 -10.93 1.25 -15.52
N ASP A 54 -11.18 2.47 -15.04
CA ASP A 54 -11.65 3.62 -15.83
C ASP A 54 -10.50 4.45 -16.47
N GLY A 55 -9.24 4.06 -16.24
CA GLY A 55 -8.04 4.71 -16.77
C GLY A 55 -7.39 5.74 -15.83
N THR A 56 -8.00 6.07 -14.70
CA THR A 56 -7.44 7.03 -13.73
C THR A 56 -6.17 6.47 -13.08
N PRO A 57 -5.04 7.21 -13.00
CA PRO A 57 -3.85 6.73 -12.31
C PRO A 57 -4.11 6.46 -10.83
N TYR A 58 -3.47 5.43 -10.27
CA TYR A 58 -3.60 5.09 -8.86
C TYR A 58 -2.24 4.94 -8.19
N ILE A 59 -1.99 5.73 -7.14
CA ILE A 59 -0.78 5.65 -6.31
C ILE A 59 -1.23 5.25 -4.90
N PRO A 60 -0.79 4.11 -4.34
CA PRO A 60 -1.24 3.61 -3.03
C PRO A 60 -0.56 4.35 -1.87
N ILE A 61 -1.10 5.49 -1.48
CA ILE A 61 -0.61 6.33 -0.38
C ILE A 61 -1.17 5.79 0.93
N GLY A 62 -0.31 5.17 1.75
CA GLY A 62 -0.77 4.54 2.97
C GLY A 62 0.29 3.76 3.71
N LEU A 63 -0.17 2.83 4.56
CA LEU A 63 0.66 2.10 5.52
C LEU A 63 0.09 0.72 5.85
N ASN A 64 0.89 -0.07 6.57
CA ASN A 64 0.41 -1.27 7.23
C ASN A 64 -0.49 -0.88 8.41
N MET A 65 -1.65 -1.51 8.56
CA MET A 65 -2.55 -1.33 9.71
C MET A 65 -3.22 -2.67 10.03
N ILE A 66 -2.41 -3.66 10.39
CA ILE A 66 -2.80 -5.06 10.26
C ILE A 66 -4.00 -5.48 11.13
N ARG A 67 -4.34 -4.69 12.15
CA ARG A 67 -5.45 -4.92 13.07
C ARG A 67 -5.90 -3.61 13.73
N PRO A 68 -7.13 -3.52 14.26
CA PRO A 68 -7.57 -2.39 15.07
C PRO A 68 -6.83 -2.33 16.42
N PRO A 69 -6.90 -1.19 17.12
CA PRO A 69 -6.51 -1.08 18.53
C PRO A 69 -7.53 -1.77 19.45
N GLU A 70 -7.36 -1.67 20.77
CA GLU A 70 -8.19 -2.35 21.77
C GLU A 70 -9.68 -2.01 21.69
N ASP A 71 -10.03 -0.77 21.33
CA ASP A 71 -11.42 -0.34 21.14
C ASP A 71 -11.98 -0.68 19.74
N GLY A 72 -11.30 -1.57 19.01
CA GLY A 72 -11.82 -2.21 17.81
C GLY A 72 -12.02 -1.26 16.63
N LEU A 73 -13.14 -1.44 15.91
CA LEU A 73 -13.43 -0.69 14.69
C LEU A 73 -13.55 0.82 14.92
N ALA A 74 -13.92 1.27 16.13
CA ALA A 74 -13.95 2.69 16.45
C ALA A 74 -12.54 3.31 16.40
N GLY A 75 -11.52 2.60 16.90
CA GLY A 75 -10.14 3.06 16.80
C GLY A 75 -9.57 2.97 15.39
N MET A 76 -9.94 1.93 14.64
CA MET A 76 -9.60 1.83 13.22
C MET A 76 -10.22 2.95 12.39
N GLU A 77 -11.48 3.33 12.66
CA GLU A 77 -12.15 4.47 12.03
C GLU A 77 -11.40 5.79 12.31
N ARG A 78 -10.92 6.00 13.54
CA ARG A 78 -10.10 7.18 13.85
C ARG A 78 -8.83 7.23 13.00
N TRP A 79 -8.13 6.10 12.85
CA TRP A 79 -6.94 6.05 12.00
C TRP A 79 -7.26 6.24 10.51
N PHE A 80 -8.35 5.67 10.01
CA PHE A 80 -8.82 5.88 8.63
C PHE A 80 -9.16 7.35 8.38
N ALA A 81 -9.83 8.00 9.32
CA ALA A 81 -10.15 9.42 9.23
C ALA A 81 -8.88 10.29 9.18
N LYS A 82 -7.89 10.02 10.05
CA LYS A 82 -6.61 10.74 10.05
C LYS A 82 -5.83 10.55 8.74
N LEU A 83 -5.76 9.31 8.24
CA LEU A 83 -5.08 9.00 6.98
C LEU A 83 -5.78 9.65 5.77
N SER A 84 -7.10 9.49 5.67
CA SER A 84 -7.91 10.02 4.57
C SER A 84 -7.87 11.56 4.52
N ALA A 85 -7.90 12.22 5.69
CA ALA A 85 -7.74 13.68 5.79
C ALA A 85 -6.40 14.19 5.23
N GLN A 86 -5.40 13.31 5.11
CA GLN A 86 -4.07 13.59 4.57
C GLN A 86 -3.89 13.03 3.14
N GLY A 87 -4.98 12.69 2.46
CA GLY A 87 -4.95 12.15 1.09
C GLY A 87 -4.49 10.71 0.99
N GLY A 88 -4.35 9.99 2.10
CA GLY A 88 -4.07 8.56 2.09
C GLY A 88 -5.28 7.77 1.62
N ASN A 89 -5.02 6.74 0.80
CA ASN A 89 -6.04 6.01 0.04
C ASN A 89 -5.80 4.49 0.05
N PHE A 90 -4.88 4.00 0.89
CA PHE A 90 -4.45 2.60 0.93
C PHE A 90 -4.16 2.15 2.36
N VAL A 91 -4.57 0.92 2.71
CA VAL A 91 -4.21 0.26 3.96
C VAL A 91 -4.01 -1.25 3.75
N ARG A 92 -3.00 -1.84 4.40
CA ARG A 92 -2.86 -3.30 4.50
C ARG A 92 -3.40 -3.86 5.81
N ILE A 93 -4.22 -4.93 5.72
CA ILE A 93 -4.90 -5.61 6.84
C ILE A 93 -4.48 -7.08 6.89
N TRP A 94 -4.34 -7.64 8.11
CA TRP A 94 -4.23 -9.10 8.30
C TRP A 94 -5.57 -9.70 8.69
N LEU A 95 -6.16 -10.47 7.78
CA LEU A 95 -7.43 -11.16 8.02
C LEU A 95 -7.30 -12.31 9.02
N SER A 96 -6.10 -12.86 9.18
CA SER A 96 -5.77 -13.86 10.21
C SER A 96 -5.42 -13.23 11.56
N SER A 97 -5.44 -11.90 11.71
CA SER A 97 -5.29 -11.31 13.04
C SER A 97 -6.43 -11.74 13.95
N PRO A 98 -6.23 -11.93 15.27
CA PRO A 98 -7.29 -12.44 16.15
C PRO A 98 -8.59 -11.64 16.15
N PHE A 99 -8.59 -10.38 15.70
CA PHE A 99 -9.82 -9.57 15.59
C PHE A 99 -10.67 -9.98 14.37
N PHE A 100 -10.02 -10.30 13.23
CA PHE A 100 -10.66 -10.60 11.95
C PHE A 100 -10.68 -12.09 11.59
N ASP A 101 -9.90 -12.94 12.27
CA ASP A 101 -9.75 -14.35 11.91
C ASP A 101 -11.09 -15.07 11.92
N ILE A 102 -11.51 -15.51 10.73
CA ILE A 102 -12.78 -16.21 10.51
C ILE A 102 -12.74 -17.66 11.00
N GLU A 103 -11.59 -18.18 11.42
CA GLU A 103 -11.46 -19.55 11.96
C GLU A 103 -10.81 -19.53 13.36
N PRO A 104 -11.39 -18.80 14.33
CA PRO A 104 -10.71 -18.51 15.59
C PRO A 104 -10.58 -19.75 16.50
N ALA A 105 -11.46 -20.75 16.33
CA ALA A 105 -11.56 -21.89 17.24
C ALA A 105 -11.33 -23.24 16.55
N ARG A 106 -11.98 -23.50 15.42
CA ARG A 106 -11.91 -24.77 14.69
C ARG A 106 -11.64 -24.54 13.22
N CYS A 107 -10.65 -25.26 12.70
CA CYS A 107 -10.34 -25.33 11.28
C CYS A 107 -11.58 -25.73 10.47
N GLY A 108 -11.87 -25.01 9.39
CA GLY A 108 -13.01 -25.22 8.50
C GLY A 108 -14.37 -24.74 9.03
N VAL A 109 -14.42 -24.11 10.21
CA VAL A 109 -15.66 -23.53 10.76
C VAL A 109 -15.54 -22.01 10.72
N PHE A 110 -16.16 -21.41 9.70
CA PHE A 110 -16.13 -19.97 9.48
C PHE A 110 -17.09 -19.22 10.41
N ASP A 111 -16.57 -18.25 11.15
CA ASP A 111 -17.29 -17.47 12.17
C ASP A 111 -17.96 -16.23 11.54
N GLU A 112 -19.29 -16.18 11.60
CA GLU A 112 -20.09 -15.10 11.02
C GLU A 112 -19.92 -13.76 11.76
N GLU A 113 -19.61 -13.76 13.06
CA GLU A 113 -19.35 -12.52 13.80
C GLU A 113 -18.00 -11.92 13.41
N ARG A 114 -17.02 -12.76 13.07
CA ARG A 114 -15.74 -12.32 12.48
C ARG A 114 -15.95 -11.79 11.06
N ALA A 115 -16.79 -12.46 10.27
CA ALA A 115 -17.20 -11.99 8.95
C ALA A 115 -17.82 -10.58 9.00
N LYS A 116 -18.78 -10.35 9.90
CA LYS A 116 -19.41 -9.03 10.10
C LYS A 116 -18.43 -7.91 10.42
N ARG A 117 -17.31 -8.22 11.09
CA ARG A 117 -16.25 -7.22 11.37
C ARG A 117 -15.49 -6.84 10.09
N ILE A 118 -15.28 -7.80 9.19
CA ILE A 118 -14.66 -7.54 7.89
C ILE A 118 -15.64 -6.74 7.00
N ASP A 119 -16.94 -7.05 7.03
CA ASP A 119 -17.96 -6.25 6.32
C ASP A 119 -17.93 -4.78 6.80
N ALA A 120 -17.86 -4.58 8.12
CA ALA A 120 -17.78 -3.24 8.71
C ALA A 120 -16.46 -2.52 8.36
N LEU A 121 -15.34 -3.25 8.28
CA LEU A 121 -14.08 -2.73 7.76
C LEU A 121 -14.23 -2.26 6.30
N PHE A 122 -14.93 -3.02 5.44
CA PHE A 122 -15.18 -2.62 4.06
C PHE A 122 -16.06 -1.36 3.99
N ALA A 123 -17.05 -1.24 4.87
CA ALA A 123 -17.88 -0.05 4.97
C ALA A 123 -17.07 1.19 5.40
N LEU A 124 -16.16 1.05 6.37
CA LEU A 124 -15.22 2.12 6.76
C LEU A 124 -14.29 2.48 5.59
N ALA A 125 -13.72 1.49 4.92
CA ALA A 125 -12.84 1.71 3.78
C ALA A 125 -13.56 2.51 2.67
N LYS A 126 -14.81 2.16 2.34
CA LYS A 126 -15.66 2.90 1.40
C LYS A 126 -15.94 4.33 1.89
N LYS A 127 -16.29 4.51 3.17
CA LYS A 127 -16.57 5.83 3.78
C LYS A 127 -15.37 6.78 3.65
N TYR A 128 -14.16 6.28 3.81
CA TYR A 128 -12.93 7.08 3.81
C TYR A 128 -12.14 7.05 2.50
N GLY A 129 -12.66 6.38 1.46
CA GLY A 129 -11.98 6.29 0.15
C GLY A 129 -10.66 5.51 0.19
N ILE A 130 -10.53 4.54 1.10
CA ILE A 130 -9.31 3.75 1.30
C ILE A 130 -9.48 2.39 0.63
N ARG A 131 -8.52 2.00 -0.21
CA ARG A 131 -8.44 0.64 -0.78
C ARG A 131 -7.70 -0.30 0.18
N LEU A 132 -8.13 -1.55 0.25
CA LEU A 132 -7.59 -2.53 1.19
C LEU A 132 -6.71 -3.56 0.48
N LYS A 133 -5.46 -3.71 0.93
CA LYS A 133 -4.66 -4.91 0.68
C LYS A 133 -4.95 -5.92 1.79
N LEU A 134 -5.47 -7.09 1.43
CA LEU A 134 -5.92 -8.09 2.38
C LEU A 134 -4.95 -9.27 2.43
N CYS A 135 -4.18 -9.38 3.51
CA CYS A 135 -3.32 -10.53 3.78
C CYS A 135 -4.12 -11.64 4.45
N THR A 136 -4.21 -12.81 3.82
CA THR A 136 -5.09 -13.87 4.33
C THR A 136 -4.52 -14.56 5.56
N GLU A 137 -3.20 -14.84 5.58
CA GLU A 137 -2.54 -15.60 6.65
C GLU A 137 -1.17 -15.03 7.03
N HIS A 138 -0.74 -15.28 8.28
CA HIS A 138 0.57 -14.80 8.79
C HIS A 138 1.27 -15.77 9.76
N PHE A 139 0.68 -16.94 10.03
CA PHE A 139 1.29 -17.89 10.96
C PHE A 139 2.58 -18.49 10.37
N ARG A 140 3.48 -18.93 11.24
CA ARG A 140 4.79 -19.48 10.89
C ARG A 140 4.93 -20.96 11.23
N HIS A 141 4.12 -21.49 12.13
CA HIS A 141 4.17 -22.90 12.54
C HIS A 141 2.85 -23.37 13.15
N LEU A 142 2.68 -24.69 13.28
CA LEU A 142 1.50 -25.29 13.89
C LEU A 142 1.70 -25.68 15.36
N GLY A 143 2.89 -25.50 15.90
CA GLY A 143 3.16 -25.72 17.34
C GLY A 143 4.61 -26.06 17.65
N GLU A 144 5.39 -26.31 16.61
CA GLU A 144 6.79 -26.70 16.67
C GLU A 144 7.69 -25.52 17.08
N GLY A 145 7.24 -24.28 16.84
CA GLY A 145 7.95 -23.03 17.15
C GLY A 145 7.68 -22.41 18.51
N THR A 146 8.53 -21.46 18.85
CA THR A 146 8.54 -20.75 20.14
C THR A 146 7.70 -19.47 20.13
N GLN A 147 7.33 -18.96 18.95
CA GLN A 147 6.58 -17.73 18.79
C GLN A 147 5.07 -17.99 18.88
N ALA A 148 4.51 -17.94 20.09
CA ALA A 148 3.10 -18.24 20.33
C ALA A 148 2.13 -17.42 19.45
N TRP A 149 2.46 -16.15 19.16
CA TRP A 149 1.66 -15.28 18.29
C TRP A 149 1.59 -15.78 16.83
N ALA A 150 2.60 -16.53 16.38
CA ALA A 150 2.71 -17.07 15.03
C ALA A 150 2.28 -18.54 14.92
N ALA A 151 1.69 -19.09 15.99
CA ALA A 151 1.26 -20.48 16.05
C ALA A 151 -0.19 -20.66 15.58
N ARG A 152 -0.46 -21.79 14.91
CA ARG A 152 -1.81 -22.23 14.51
C ARG A 152 -2.08 -23.72 14.83
N PRO A 153 -2.04 -24.13 16.11
CA PRO A 153 -2.19 -25.53 16.50
C PRO A 153 -3.53 -26.15 16.13
N GLN A 154 -4.59 -25.37 15.91
CA GLN A 154 -5.88 -25.90 15.46
C GLN A 154 -5.83 -26.56 14.07
N LEU A 155 -4.77 -26.34 13.30
CA LEU A 155 -4.56 -26.99 12.00
C LEU A 155 -3.93 -28.39 12.13
N LEU A 156 -3.51 -28.79 13.34
CA LEU A 156 -3.00 -30.14 13.60
C LEU A 156 -4.14 -31.16 13.65
N ILE A 157 -3.91 -32.37 13.10
CA ILE A 157 -4.88 -33.48 13.12
C ILE A 157 -5.36 -33.80 14.54
N GLN A 158 -4.46 -33.80 15.53
CA GLN A 158 -4.83 -34.05 16.93
C GLN A 158 -5.81 -33.01 17.50
N ASN A 159 -5.90 -31.83 16.88
CA ASN A 159 -6.80 -30.74 17.23
C ASN A 159 -7.98 -30.60 16.23
N GLY A 160 -8.16 -31.57 15.32
CA GLY A 160 -9.22 -31.58 14.31
C GLY A 160 -8.88 -30.86 13.00
N GLY A 161 -7.62 -30.48 12.79
CA GLY A 161 -7.14 -29.87 11.55
C GLY A 161 -6.64 -30.86 10.49
N PRO A 162 -6.18 -30.37 9.32
CA PRO A 162 -5.86 -31.22 8.17
C PRO A 162 -4.43 -31.76 8.14
N ALA A 163 -3.54 -31.32 9.02
CA ALA A 163 -2.10 -31.54 8.86
C ALA A 163 -1.43 -32.19 10.08
N LYS A 164 -0.40 -32.99 9.86
CA LYS A 164 0.44 -33.58 10.92
C LYS A 164 1.40 -32.56 11.52
N ASP A 165 1.92 -31.68 10.69
CA ASP A 165 2.89 -30.64 11.03
C ASP A 165 2.80 -29.47 10.03
N THR A 166 3.65 -28.46 10.23
CA THR A 166 3.71 -27.28 9.36
C THR A 166 4.00 -27.64 7.90
N ALA A 167 4.94 -28.55 7.61
CA ALA A 167 5.29 -28.89 6.24
C ALA A 167 4.14 -29.65 5.54
N ASP A 168 3.49 -30.58 6.23
CA ASP A 168 2.34 -31.34 5.75
C ASP A 168 1.14 -30.42 5.43
N TYR A 169 0.95 -29.32 6.15
CA TYR A 169 -0.10 -28.35 5.83
C TYR A 169 0.11 -27.69 4.45
N PHE A 170 1.34 -27.31 4.13
CA PHE A 170 1.63 -26.62 2.87
C PHE A 170 1.82 -27.58 1.70
N LEU A 171 2.42 -28.75 1.93
CA LEU A 171 2.74 -29.70 0.85
C LEU A 171 1.63 -30.75 0.64
N GLY A 172 0.90 -31.11 1.70
CA GLY A 172 -0.14 -32.13 1.68
C GLY A 172 -1.44 -31.64 1.06
N GLU A 173 -2.12 -32.53 0.33
CA GLU A 173 -3.37 -32.22 -0.36
C GLU A 173 -4.48 -31.74 0.60
N ALA A 174 -4.55 -32.28 1.82
CA ALA A 174 -5.56 -31.89 2.79
C ALA A 174 -5.39 -30.43 3.27
N GLY A 175 -4.16 -30.00 3.55
CA GLY A 175 -3.86 -28.63 3.98
C GLY A 175 -4.02 -27.62 2.83
N LYS A 176 -3.56 -27.98 1.62
CA LYS A 176 -3.82 -27.18 0.41
C LYS A 176 -5.32 -27.04 0.12
N ALA A 177 -6.07 -28.14 0.18
CA ALA A 177 -7.53 -28.11 -0.01
C ALA A 177 -8.22 -27.26 1.07
N HIS A 178 -7.77 -27.33 2.32
CA HIS A 178 -8.26 -26.47 3.39
C HIS A 178 -8.07 -24.99 3.07
N TYR A 179 -6.84 -24.58 2.70
CA TYR A 179 -6.57 -23.18 2.38
C TYR A 179 -7.38 -22.71 1.16
N LYS A 180 -7.52 -23.54 0.11
CA LYS A 180 -8.39 -23.24 -1.04
C LYS A 180 -9.85 -23.06 -0.65
N ARG A 181 -10.38 -23.85 0.29
CA ARG A 181 -11.74 -23.65 0.83
C ARG A 181 -11.88 -22.30 1.54
N LYS A 182 -10.87 -21.89 2.31
CA LYS A 182 -10.85 -20.57 2.97
C LYS A 182 -10.87 -19.44 1.94
N LEU A 183 -10.03 -19.52 0.89
CA LEU A 183 -10.06 -18.55 -0.21
C LEU A 183 -11.41 -18.53 -0.94
N ALA A 184 -12.00 -19.70 -1.20
CA ALA A 184 -13.31 -19.79 -1.84
C ALA A 184 -14.41 -19.15 -0.99
N TRP A 185 -14.37 -19.30 0.33
CA TRP A 185 -15.29 -18.63 1.25
C TRP A 185 -15.15 -17.09 1.18
N TYR A 186 -13.91 -16.58 1.16
CA TYR A 186 -13.67 -15.15 0.95
C TYR A 186 -14.23 -14.68 -0.41
N ALA A 187 -14.05 -15.47 -1.47
CA ALA A 187 -14.54 -15.15 -2.81
C ALA A 187 -16.07 -15.16 -2.88
N GLU A 188 -16.73 -16.11 -2.21
CA GLU A 188 -18.19 -16.18 -2.13
C GLU A 188 -18.78 -14.94 -1.45
N ARG A 189 -18.18 -14.49 -0.34
CA ARG A 189 -18.71 -13.36 0.43
C ARG A 189 -18.33 -12.00 -0.16
N TYR A 190 -17.06 -11.81 -0.53
CA TYR A 190 -16.53 -10.49 -0.90
C TYR A 190 -16.36 -10.30 -2.41
N ASN A 191 -16.42 -11.39 -3.19
CA ASN A 191 -16.20 -11.38 -4.63
C ASN A 191 -14.94 -10.56 -4.98
N CYS A 192 -14.94 -9.89 -6.13
CA CYS A 192 -14.07 -8.75 -6.38
C CYS A 192 -14.78 -7.46 -6.02
N ASP A 193 -14.92 -7.11 -4.74
CA ASP A 193 -15.31 -5.75 -4.35
C ASP A 193 -14.19 -4.78 -4.81
N PRO A 194 -14.50 -3.71 -5.56
CA PRO A 194 -13.51 -2.75 -6.01
C PRO A 194 -12.81 -2.00 -4.86
N ILE A 195 -13.33 -2.00 -3.64
CA ILE A 195 -12.60 -1.45 -2.49
C ILE A 195 -11.31 -2.23 -2.19
N ILE A 196 -11.20 -3.47 -2.67
CA ILE A 196 -10.02 -4.30 -2.51
C ILE A 196 -8.96 -3.86 -3.52
N PHE A 197 -7.84 -3.35 -3.02
CA PHE A 197 -6.63 -3.11 -3.82
C PHE A 197 -6.09 -4.43 -4.37
N GLY A 198 -5.99 -5.43 -3.49
CA GLY A 198 -5.55 -6.77 -3.86
C GLY A 198 -5.48 -7.71 -2.67
N TRP A 199 -5.29 -8.99 -2.99
CA TRP A 199 -5.18 -10.08 -2.03
C TRP A 199 -3.74 -10.56 -1.94
N GLU A 200 -3.23 -10.64 -0.71
CA GLU A 200 -1.94 -11.22 -0.39
C GLU A 200 -2.15 -12.60 0.23
N LEU A 201 -1.55 -13.62 -0.38
CA LEU A 201 -1.65 -15.00 0.09
C LEU A 201 -1.17 -15.12 1.54
N TRP A 202 0.07 -14.72 1.78
CA TRP A 202 0.72 -14.89 3.07
C TRP A 202 1.61 -13.71 3.41
N ASN A 203 1.69 -13.40 4.70
CA ASN A 203 2.71 -12.51 5.21
C ASN A 203 4.03 -13.28 5.36
N GLU A 204 5.08 -12.81 4.71
CA GLU A 204 6.44 -13.33 4.85
C GLU A 204 6.53 -14.85 4.73
N MET A 205 6.11 -15.39 3.58
CA MET A 205 5.90 -16.83 3.41
C MET A 205 7.15 -17.69 3.69
N ASP A 206 8.35 -17.15 3.48
CA ASP A 206 9.60 -17.84 3.78
C ASP A 206 10.07 -17.73 5.24
N ALA A 207 9.28 -17.10 6.12
CA ALA A 207 9.43 -17.14 7.57
C ALA A 207 8.67 -18.31 8.23
N VAL A 208 7.87 -19.06 7.45
CA VAL A 208 7.27 -20.32 7.88
C VAL A 208 8.39 -21.32 8.23
N ARG A 209 8.19 -22.10 9.29
CA ARG A 209 9.14 -23.15 9.76
C ARG A 209 9.16 -24.39 8.85
N ALA A 210 9.07 -24.18 7.54
CA ALA A 210 9.21 -25.17 6.49
C ALA A 210 9.62 -24.44 5.21
N ASN A 211 10.60 -24.96 4.47
CA ASN A 211 11.03 -24.36 3.19
C ASN A 211 10.06 -24.73 2.06
N VAL A 212 8.87 -24.15 2.08
CA VAL A 212 7.75 -24.48 1.18
C VAL A 212 7.28 -23.27 0.35
N TRP A 213 7.87 -22.10 0.59
CA TRP A 213 7.38 -20.82 0.10
C TRP A 213 7.18 -20.81 -1.41
N GLU A 214 8.11 -21.36 -2.19
CA GLU A 214 8.08 -21.26 -3.65
C GLU A 214 7.09 -22.22 -4.30
N PRO A 215 7.17 -23.55 -4.12
CA PRO A 215 6.21 -24.46 -4.75
C PRO A 215 4.77 -24.15 -4.31
N TRP A 216 4.58 -23.76 -3.05
CA TRP A 216 3.27 -23.40 -2.55
C TRP A 216 2.75 -22.09 -3.18
N SER A 217 3.60 -21.05 -3.26
CA SER A 217 3.19 -19.79 -3.90
C SER A 217 2.90 -19.97 -5.39
N ALA A 218 3.70 -20.79 -6.09
CA ALA A 218 3.48 -21.11 -7.50
C ALA A 218 2.13 -21.82 -7.75
N GLU A 219 1.64 -22.62 -6.78
CA GLU A 219 0.32 -23.25 -6.86
C GLU A 219 -0.82 -22.29 -6.49
N MET A 220 -0.63 -21.47 -5.45
CA MET A 220 -1.72 -20.68 -4.86
C MET A 220 -1.95 -19.33 -5.53
N LEU A 221 -0.94 -18.74 -6.19
CA LEU A 221 -1.11 -17.48 -6.92
C LEU A 221 -2.12 -17.61 -8.09
N PRO A 222 -2.03 -18.63 -8.97
CA PRO A 222 -3.06 -18.86 -10.00
C PRO A 222 -4.46 -19.10 -9.43
N GLU A 223 -4.56 -19.83 -8.31
CA GLU A 223 -5.84 -20.09 -7.65
C GLU A 223 -6.46 -18.80 -7.08
N LEU A 224 -5.64 -17.95 -6.46
CA LEU A 224 -6.09 -16.65 -5.98
C LEU A 224 -6.62 -15.78 -7.12
N ARG A 225 -5.93 -15.75 -8.26
CA ARG A 225 -6.41 -15.05 -9.46
C ARG A 225 -7.70 -15.62 -10.03
N ARG A 226 -7.85 -16.94 -10.01
CA ARG A 226 -9.08 -17.62 -10.48
C ARG A 226 -10.28 -17.19 -9.64
N LEU A 227 -10.08 -17.07 -8.32
CA LEU A 227 -11.12 -16.67 -7.38
C LEU A 227 -11.40 -15.16 -7.40
N PHE A 228 -10.38 -14.34 -7.62
CA PHE A 228 -10.48 -12.87 -7.61
C PHE A 228 -9.99 -12.22 -8.92
N PRO A 229 -10.62 -12.49 -10.07
CA PRO A 229 -10.08 -12.13 -11.39
C PRO A 229 -9.98 -10.62 -11.66
N LYS A 230 -10.64 -9.77 -10.86
CA LYS A 230 -10.60 -8.30 -11.00
C LYS A 230 -9.74 -7.59 -9.95
N ASN A 231 -9.25 -8.29 -8.92
CA ASN A 231 -8.34 -7.71 -7.93
C ASN A 231 -6.90 -8.18 -8.21
N LEU A 232 -5.92 -7.45 -7.70
CA LEU A 232 -4.52 -7.86 -7.76
C LEU A 232 -4.27 -9.09 -6.88
N ALA A 233 -3.46 -10.03 -7.35
CA ALA A 233 -2.99 -11.18 -6.58
C ALA A 233 -1.50 -11.02 -6.26
N MET A 234 -1.11 -11.20 -4.99
CA MET A 234 0.28 -11.01 -4.58
C MET A 234 0.71 -11.96 -3.47
N GLN A 235 2.02 -12.05 -3.29
CA GLN A 235 2.67 -12.81 -2.23
C GLN A 235 3.85 -12.00 -1.67
N SER A 236 4.20 -12.21 -0.41
CA SER A 236 5.36 -11.56 0.23
C SER A 236 6.36 -12.58 0.78
N LEU A 237 7.62 -12.14 0.89
CA LEU A 237 8.69 -12.83 1.62
C LEU A 237 9.10 -11.97 2.82
N GLY A 238 9.78 -12.59 3.77
CA GLY A 238 10.36 -11.90 4.92
C GLY A 238 11.38 -10.85 4.52
N SER A 239 11.72 -10.01 5.49
CA SER A 239 12.67 -8.89 5.32
C SER A 239 13.87 -9.24 4.44
N TYR A 240 14.21 -8.31 3.55
CA TYR A 240 15.30 -8.40 2.60
C TYR A 240 16.60 -7.94 3.26
N ASP A 241 17.03 -8.70 4.26
CA ASP A 241 17.99 -8.37 5.31
C ASP A 241 19.33 -9.15 5.22
N HIS A 242 19.45 -10.03 4.22
CA HIS A 242 20.66 -10.77 3.89
C HIS A 242 20.76 -11.03 2.39
N GLU A 243 21.99 -11.04 1.85
CA GLU A 243 22.22 -11.19 0.39
C GLU A 243 21.59 -12.47 -0.19
N GLY A 244 21.56 -13.56 0.60
CA GLY A 244 20.94 -14.82 0.21
C GLY A 244 19.43 -14.75 -0.08
N LYS A 245 18.72 -13.69 0.35
CA LYS A 245 17.31 -13.46 -0.02
C LYS A 245 17.14 -13.03 -1.46
N ARG A 246 18.19 -12.47 -2.10
CA ARG A 246 18.11 -11.85 -3.42
C ARG A 246 17.54 -12.78 -4.47
N GLU A 247 18.03 -14.01 -4.48
CA GLU A 247 17.55 -15.00 -5.43
C GLU A 247 16.11 -15.45 -5.13
N ARG A 248 15.71 -15.51 -3.87
CA ARG A 248 14.31 -15.81 -3.51
C ARG A 248 13.37 -14.71 -3.98
N TYR A 249 13.74 -13.44 -3.77
CA TYR A 249 12.98 -12.30 -4.28
C TYR A 249 12.90 -12.32 -5.82
N ARG A 250 14.01 -12.56 -6.53
CA ARG A 250 14.01 -12.70 -7.99
C ARG A 250 13.03 -13.76 -8.46
N ARG A 251 13.08 -14.96 -7.86
CA ARG A 251 12.18 -16.08 -8.19
C ARG A 251 10.72 -15.76 -7.89
N LEU A 252 10.41 -15.15 -6.75
CA LEU A 252 9.06 -14.69 -6.42
C LEU A 252 8.53 -13.67 -7.46
N CYS A 253 9.37 -12.74 -7.89
CA CYS A 253 8.99 -11.72 -8.88
C CYS A 253 8.61 -12.35 -10.24
N GLN A 254 9.25 -13.47 -10.59
CA GLN A 254 9.01 -14.22 -11.83
C GLN A 254 7.79 -15.13 -11.78
N LEU A 255 7.25 -15.45 -10.59
CA LEU A 255 6.12 -16.38 -10.49
C LEU A 255 4.91 -15.88 -11.30
N PRO A 256 4.30 -16.76 -12.13
CA PRO A 256 3.05 -16.47 -12.79
C PRO A 256 1.95 -16.13 -11.78
N GLY A 257 1.14 -15.14 -12.12
CA GLY A 257 0.02 -14.71 -11.28
C GLY A 257 0.39 -13.84 -10.09
N ASN A 258 1.68 -13.60 -9.81
CA ASN A 258 2.10 -12.54 -8.88
C ASN A 258 2.06 -11.18 -9.59
N ASP A 259 1.04 -10.37 -9.34
CA ASP A 259 0.82 -9.08 -10.03
C ASP A 259 1.79 -7.98 -9.59
N VAL A 260 2.26 -8.05 -8.34
CA VAL A 260 3.01 -6.96 -7.70
C VAL A 260 4.32 -7.50 -7.13
N LEU A 261 5.41 -6.78 -7.38
CA LEU A 261 6.72 -7.09 -6.82
C LEU A 261 6.83 -6.42 -5.45
N GLN A 262 6.60 -7.20 -4.41
CA GLN A 262 6.64 -6.72 -3.04
C GLN A 262 8.00 -6.98 -2.42
N VAL A 263 8.55 -5.99 -1.74
CA VAL A 263 9.77 -6.12 -0.94
C VAL A 263 9.55 -5.58 0.46
N HIS A 264 10.04 -6.30 1.45
CA HIS A 264 10.07 -5.87 2.84
C HIS A 264 11.53 -5.53 3.17
N ARG A 265 11.81 -4.35 3.73
CA ARG A 265 13.15 -4.04 4.24
C ARG A 265 13.10 -3.00 5.33
N TYR A 266 13.86 -3.24 6.38
CA TYR A 266 13.88 -2.40 7.57
C TYR A 266 15.29 -1.88 7.88
N LEU A 267 15.34 -0.75 8.58
CA LEU A 267 16.47 -0.45 9.45
C LEU A 267 16.49 -1.51 10.55
N ASP A 268 17.47 -2.41 10.49
CA ASP A 268 17.67 -3.50 11.44
C ASP A 268 19.16 -3.69 11.70
N LEU A 269 19.63 -3.28 12.88
CA LEU A 269 21.04 -3.40 13.27
C LEU A 269 21.50 -4.84 13.54
N GLY A 270 20.58 -5.80 13.58
CA GLY A 270 20.86 -7.24 13.65
C GLY A 270 20.89 -7.92 12.29
N ALA A 271 20.43 -7.26 11.23
CA ALA A 271 20.49 -7.80 9.87
C ALA A 271 21.94 -8.04 9.44
N SER A 272 22.19 -9.13 8.71
CA SER A 272 23.53 -9.44 8.21
C SER A 272 23.97 -8.52 7.07
N TRP A 273 23.03 -7.89 6.36
CA TRP A 273 23.32 -7.00 5.26
C TRP A 273 23.54 -5.56 5.73
N ALA A 274 24.76 -5.05 5.55
CA ALA A 274 25.18 -3.73 6.05
C ALA A 274 24.27 -2.56 5.62
N ILE A 275 23.62 -2.65 4.46
CA ILE A 275 22.69 -1.60 4.00
C ILE A 275 21.52 -1.39 4.96
N CYS A 276 21.11 -2.44 5.68
CA CYS A 276 20.03 -2.37 6.66
C CYS A 276 20.41 -1.58 7.92
N HIS A 277 21.67 -1.16 8.08
CA HIS A 277 22.13 -0.35 9.23
C HIS A 277 22.21 1.15 8.88
N GLY A 278 22.18 1.47 7.59
CA GLY A 278 22.40 2.81 7.05
C GLY A 278 21.20 3.74 7.15
N PRO A 279 21.25 4.88 6.45
CA PRO A 279 20.12 5.80 6.34
C PRO A 279 18.90 5.13 5.69
N VAL A 280 17.71 5.43 6.21
CA VAL A 280 16.45 4.83 5.73
C VAL A 280 16.18 5.19 4.27
N ALA A 281 16.49 6.44 3.87
CA ALA A 281 16.39 6.87 2.46
C ALA A 281 17.18 5.93 1.51
N VAL A 282 18.37 5.48 1.93
CA VAL A 282 19.26 4.66 1.10
C VAL A 282 18.76 3.22 1.03
N LEU A 283 18.48 2.59 2.16
CA LEU A 283 18.04 1.19 2.18
C LEU A 283 16.69 1.00 1.50
N ALA A 284 15.78 1.99 1.61
CA ALA A 284 14.46 1.97 0.99
C ALA A 284 14.55 2.15 -0.54
N ALA A 285 15.38 3.09 -1.01
CA ALA A 285 15.63 3.27 -2.44
C ALA A 285 16.34 2.06 -3.07
N GLU A 286 17.33 1.47 -2.38
CA GLU A 286 18.08 0.33 -2.90
C GLU A 286 17.20 -0.92 -3.05
N ALA A 287 16.27 -1.18 -2.13
CA ALA A 287 15.34 -2.31 -2.25
C ALA A 287 14.55 -2.24 -3.56
N VAL A 288 14.10 -1.04 -3.94
CA VAL A 288 13.40 -0.80 -5.20
C VAL A 288 14.34 -0.95 -6.39
N LYS A 289 15.55 -0.37 -6.33
CA LYS A 289 16.54 -0.46 -7.41
C LYS A 289 16.94 -1.90 -7.69
N ASP A 290 17.14 -2.71 -6.66
CA ASP A 290 17.54 -4.10 -6.84
C ASP A 290 16.42 -4.94 -7.47
N LEU A 291 15.16 -4.75 -7.04
CA LEU A 291 14.01 -5.38 -7.71
C LEU A 291 13.88 -4.93 -9.17
N ARG A 292 14.07 -3.63 -9.46
CA ARG A 292 14.09 -3.12 -10.85
C ARG A 292 15.18 -3.77 -11.68
N SER A 293 16.35 -4.06 -11.08
CA SER A 293 17.48 -4.71 -11.76
C SER A 293 17.14 -6.12 -12.27
N PHE A 294 16.05 -6.74 -11.79
CA PHE A 294 15.59 -8.02 -12.30
C PHE A 294 14.95 -7.91 -13.69
N GLY A 295 14.61 -6.70 -14.16
CA GLY A 295 14.06 -6.46 -15.49
C GLY A 295 12.62 -6.97 -15.67
N ILE A 296 11.89 -7.16 -14.58
CA ILE A 296 10.52 -7.69 -14.60
C ILE A 296 9.54 -6.51 -14.64
N PRO A 297 8.76 -6.34 -15.73
CA PRO A 297 7.90 -5.17 -15.90
C PRO A 297 6.59 -5.34 -15.13
N LYS A 298 6.66 -5.17 -13.81
CA LYS A 298 5.51 -5.20 -12.88
C LYS A 298 5.64 -4.08 -11.86
N PRO A 299 4.55 -3.65 -11.21
CA PRO A 299 4.63 -2.60 -10.19
C PRO A 299 5.42 -3.09 -8.98
N ILE A 300 6.34 -2.25 -8.50
CA ILE A 300 7.12 -2.52 -7.29
C ILE A 300 6.52 -1.77 -6.11
N LEU A 301 6.36 -2.44 -4.97
CA LEU A 301 6.00 -1.84 -3.69
C LEU A 301 7.03 -2.21 -2.63
N LEU A 302 7.57 -1.20 -1.93
CA LEU A 302 8.18 -1.40 -0.61
C LEU A 302 7.03 -1.61 0.39
N ALA A 303 6.52 -2.83 0.44
CA ALA A 303 5.26 -3.18 1.11
C ALA A 303 5.37 -3.23 2.63
N GLU A 304 6.59 -3.34 3.16
CA GLU A 304 6.89 -3.13 4.57
C GLU A 304 8.25 -2.47 4.73
N SER A 305 8.30 -1.44 5.57
CA SER A 305 9.54 -0.79 5.98
C SER A 305 9.39 -0.04 7.31
N GLY A 306 10.46 0.64 7.71
CA GLY A 306 10.59 1.32 8.99
C GLY A 306 11.86 0.90 9.68
N ALA A 307 11.81 0.82 11.00
CA ALA A 307 12.93 0.45 11.84
C ALA A 307 12.47 -0.56 12.89
N VAL A 308 13.33 -1.52 13.19
CA VAL A 308 13.11 -2.56 14.20
C VAL A 308 14.33 -2.64 15.12
N GLU A 309 14.13 -3.16 16.33
CA GLU A 309 15.24 -3.63 17.16
C GLU A 309 15.92 -4.84 16.49
N PRO A 310 17.22 -5.08 16.79
CA PRO A 310 18.03 -6.10 16.14
C PRO A 310 17.31 -7.44 15.97
N ASN A 311 17.37 -8.02 14.76
CA ASN A 311 16.73 -9.29 14.39
C ASN A 311 15.20 -9.27 14.51
N HIS A 312 14.57 -8.13 14.21
CA HIS A 312 13.12 -7.95 14.31
C HIS A 312 12.54 -8.32 15.69
N THR A 313 13.27 -8.02 16.76
CA THR A 313 12.85 -8.37 18.13
C THR A 313 11.77 -7.45 18.69
N GLY A 314 11.50 -6.32 18.03
CA GLY A 314 10.43 -5.40 18.38
C GLY A 314 10.53 -4.07 17.64
N PRO A 315 9.65 -3.10 17.96
CA PRO A 315 9.71 -1.76 17.40
C PRO A 315 11.00 -1.02 17.81
N PHE A 316 11.55 -0.24 16.89
CA PHE A 316 12.79 0.52 17.13
C PHE A 316 12.67 1.48 18.32
N LYS A 317 13.60 1.39 19.25
CA LYS A 317 13.56 2.19 20.50
C LYS A 317 13.63 3.70 20.26
N LEU A 318 14.25 4.14 19.16
CA LEU A 318 14.39 5.57 18.87
C LEU A 318 13.14 6.19 18.25
N TYR A 319 12.09 5.42 17.96
CA TYR A 319 10.81 5.99 17.52
C TYR A 319 10.24 7.01 18.51
N ALA A 320 10.47 6.84 19.81
CA ALA A 320 10.03 7.81 20.81
C ALA A 320 10.70 9.19 20.66
N LYS A 321 11.89 9.25 20.05
CA LYS A 321 12.62 10.48 19.76
C LYS A 321 12.25 11.10 18.42
N ASP A 322 11.77 10.30 17.46
CA ASP A 322 11.45 10.76 16.12
C ASP A 322 10.08 11.46 16.05
N ARG A 323 10.00 12.63 16.67
CA ARG A 323 8.79 13.47 16.73
C ARG A 323 8.49 14.19 15.42
N ASP A 324 9.51 14.40 14.60
CA ASP A 324 9.37 14.99 13.27
C ASP A 324 9.08 13.96 12.19
N GLY A 325 9.29 12.66 12.45
CA GLY A 325 8.96 11.57 11.55
C GLY A 325 9.95 11.39 10.39
N ILE A 326 11.25 11.54 10.63
CA ILE A 326 12.28 11.43 9.58
C ILE A 326 12.34 10.04 8.96
N ILE A 327 12.08 8.98 9.75
CA ILE A 327 12.03 7.60 9.23
C ILE A 327 10.80 7.44 8.33
N LEU A 328 9.63 7.92 8.75
CA LEU A 328 8.42 7.89 7.94
C LEU A 328 8.60 8.67 6.64
N HIS A 329 9.19 9.86 6.71
CA HIS A 329 9.47 10.68 5.54
C HIS A 329 10.29 9.92 4.50
N ASP A 330 11.40 9.32 4.92
CA ASP A 330 12.27 8.56 4.03
C ASP A 330 11.57 7.33 3.43
N VAL A 331 10.76 6.61 4.21
CA VAL A 331 9.96 5.46 3.73
C VAL A 331 8.94 5.89 2.69
N LEU A 332 8.30 7.05 2.84
CA LEU A 332 7.31 7.52 1.87
C LEU A 332 7.95 8.00 0.58
N PHE A 333 9.04 8.76 0.66
CA PHE A 333 9.60 9.46 -0.50
C PHE A 333 10.60 8.59 -1.28
N ALA A 334 11.60 8.00 -0.61
CA ALA A 334 12.72 7.37 -1.31
C ALA A 334 12.32 6.25 -2.30
N PRO A 335 11.41 5.32 -1.96
CA PRO A 335 10.99 4.25 -2.87
C PRO A 335 10.34 4.77 -4.15
N PHE A 336 9.46 5.77 -4.04
CA PHE A 336 8.74 6.32 -5.18
C PHE A 336 9.74 6.93 -6.18
N PHE A 337 10.64 7.79 -5.69
CA PHE A 337 11.66 8.42 -6.52
C PHE A 337 12.74 7.45 -7.03
N ALA A 338 12.86 6.26 -6.44
CA ALA A 338 13.68 5.16 -6.95
C ALA A 338 12.99 4.31 -8.04
N GLY A 339 11.72 4.59 -8.34
CA GLY A 339 10.94 3.94 -9.41
C GLY A 339 9.89 2.94 -8.92
N ALA A 340 9.46 3.01 -7.66
CA ALA A 340 8.32 2.22 -7.17
C ALA A 340 6.99 2.77 -7.68
N ALA A 341 5.94 1.95 -7.62
CA ALA A 341 4.59 2.30 -8.04
C ALA A 341 3.82 3.14 -7.00
N GLY A 342 4.44 3.42 -5.85
CA GLY A 342 3.88 4.21 -4.76
C GLY A 342 4.91 4.51 -3.69
N PRO A 343 4.52 5.21 -2.60
CA PRO A 343 5.38 5.36 -1.43
C PRO A 343 5.64 4.00 -0.77
N GLY A 344 6.65 3.93 0.09
CA GLY A 344 6.81 2.77 0.97
C GLY A 344 5.73 2.73 2.04
N HIS A 345 5.40 1.52 2.50
CA HIS A 345 4.36 1.30 3.51
C HIS A 345 5.01 0.99 4.86
N ILE A 346 5.01 1.99 5.75
CA ILE A 346 5.57 1.86 7.10
C ILE A 346 4.85 0.74 7.87
N TRP A 347 5.61 -0.04 8.65
CA TRP A 347 5.08 -1.15 9.44
C TRP A 347 4.45 -0.70 10.76
N HIS A 348 5.12 0.15 11.53
CA HIS A 348 4.67 0.52 12.88
C HIS A 348 3.67 1.69 12.85
N TRP A 349 2.40 1.42 12.52
CA TRP A 349 1.37 2.47 12.46
C TRP A 349 0.91 2.97 13.83
N ASP A 350 0.85 2.09 14.83
CA ASP A 350 0.31 2.38 16.16
C ASP A 350 1.38 2.95 17.09
N VAL A 351 2.52 2.27 17.19
CA VAL A 351 3.59 2.60 18.14
C VAL A 351 4.52 3.72 17.65
N TYR A 352 4.43 4.10 16.37
CA TYR A 352 5.25 5.17 15.79
C TYR A 352 4.38 6.24 15.09
N VAL A 353 3.65 5.92 14.02
CA VAL A 353 2.89 6.94 13.27
C VAL A 353 1.83 7.62 14.12
N ASP A 354 0.90 6.86 14.70
CA ASP A 354 -0.19 7.42 15.50
C ASP A 354 0.32 7.97 16.83
N LYS A 355 1.25 7.26 17.49
CA LYS A 355 1.84 7.67 18.77
C LYS A 355 2.56 9.03 18.69
N ASN A 356 3.15 9.36 17.54
CA ASN A 356 3.85 10.63 17.32
C ASN A 356 3.03 11.63 16.47
N ASP A 357 1.77 11.32 16.14
CA ASP A 357 0.89 12.15 15.30
C ASP A 357 1.51 12.53 13.93
N LEU A 358 2.16 11.57 13.27
CA LEU A 358 2.93 11.78 12.05
C LEU A 358 2.09 11.72 10.75
N TRP A 359 0.76 11.70 10.86
CA TRP A 359 -0.16 11.53 9.73
C TRP A 359 0.01 12.59 8.64
N TRP A 360 0.46 13.80 9.00
CA TRP A 360 0.69 14.89 8.06
C TRP A 360 1.71 14.57 6.96
N HIS A 361 2.64 13.63 7.19
CA HIS A 361 3.60 13.18 6.16
C HIS A 361 2.93 12.57 4.93
N PHE A 362 1.82 11.86 5.11
CA PHE A 362 1.03 11.35 3.98
C PHE A 362 0.50 12.50 3.12
N GLY A 363 0.07 13.60 3.74
CA GLY A 363 -0.37 14.82 3.07
C GLY A 363 0.76 15.49 2.30
N ARG A 364 1.99 15.46 2.83
CA ARG A 364 3.17 15.98 2.12
C ARG A 364 3.48 15.18 0.86
N PHE A 365 3.39 13.85 0.95
CA PHE A 365 3.59 12.99 -0.21
C PHE A 365 2.45 13.15 -1.22
N ALA A 366 1.20 13.20 -0.76
CA ALA A 366 0.02 13.41 -1.60
C ALA A 366 0.11 14.72 -2.39
N GLU A 367 0.57 15.81 -1.78
CA GLU A 367 0.79 17.08 -2.46
C GLU A 367 1.86 16.96 -3.57
N VAL A 368 2.92 16.19 -3.34
CA VAL A 368 4.00 15.95 -4.32
C VAL A 368 3.53 15.15 -5.53
N VAL A 369 2.60 14.22 -5.37
CA VAL A 369 2.08 13.39 -6.47
C VAL A 369 0.73 13.88 -7.00
N ARG A 370 0.24 15.02 -6.51
CA ARG A 370 -1.03 15.60 -6.94
C ARG A 370 -1.03 15.85 -8.44
N HIS A 371 -2.09 15.37 -9.09
CA HIS A 371 -2.33 15.42 -10.54
C HIS A 371 -1.28 14.71 -11.40
N LEU A 372 -0.47 13.82 -10.79
CA LEU A 372 0.49 13.01 -11.52
C LEU A 372 -0.21 11.81 -12.18
N ASP A 373 0.19 11.48 -13.40
CA ASP A 373 -0.22 10.26 -14.11
C ASP A 373 1.03 9.42 -14.43
N PRO A 374 1.58 8.65 -13.46
CA PRO A 374 2.84 7.93 -13.66
C PRO A 374 2.84 7.01 -14.89
N PRO A 375 1.76 6.26 -15.21
CA PRO A 375 1.75 5.46 -16.43
C PRO A 375 1.89 6.27 -17.74
N ALA A 376 1.40 7.51 -17.80
CA ALA A 376 1.58 8.37 -18.99
C ALA A 376 2.97 9.02 -19.06
N GLU A 377 3.64 9.18 -17.92
CA GLU A 377 4.95 9.82 -17.87
C GLU A 377 6.08 8.87 -18.28
N HIS A 378 5.84 7.56 -18.27
CA HIS A 378 6.84 6.53 -18.59
C HIS A 378 8.17 6.71 -17.83
N PHE A 379 8.10 7.18 -16.58
CA PHE A 379 9.26 7.66 -15.84
C PHE A 379 10.49 6.75 -15.92
N GLU A 380 11.63 7.35 -16.23
CA GLU A 380 12.94 6.80 -15.99
C GLU A 380 13.41 7.24 -14.61
N ALA A 381 13.72 6.27 -13.74
CA ALA A 381 14.27 6.55 -12.42
C ALA A 381 15.79 6.63 -12.47
N VAL A 382 16.33 7.80 -12.10
CA VAL A 382 17.73 8.20 -12.22
C VAL A 382 18.24 8.68 -10.85
N GLU A 383 19.50 8.35 -10.52
CA GLU A 383 20.20 8.93 -9.38
C GLU A 383 21.22 9.95 -9.87
N LEU A 384 21.25 11.14 -9.26
CA LEU A 384 22.21 12.18 -9.58
C LEU A 384 23.25 12.30 -8.46
N GLU A 385 24.51 12.45 -8.85
CA GLU A 385 25.59 12.69 -7.91
C GLU A 385 25.49 14.11 -7.33
N HIS A 386 25.62 14.21 -6.00
CA HIS A 386 25.70 15.49 -5.32
C HIS A 386 26.54 15.33 -4.03
N PRO A 387 27.42 16.28 -3.69
CA PRO A 387 28.31 16.16 -2.53
C PRO A 387 27.57 16.06 -1.20
N ARG A 388 26.42 16.74 -1.05
CA ARG A 388 25.65 16.83 0.21
C ARG A 388 24.27 16.14 0.19
N LEU A 389 23.79 15.69 -0.97
CA LEU A 389 22.39 15.27 -1.13
C LEU A 389 22.32 13.88 -1.75
N TYR A 390 21.44 13.03 -1.24
CA TYR A 390 20.88 11.97 -2.06
C TYR A 390 19.88 12.60 -3.03
N VAL A 391 20.05 12.33 -4.32
CA VAL A 391 19.20 12.90 -5.36
C VAL A 391 18.61 11.78 -6.20
N TYR A 392 17.33 11.49 -5.97
CA TYR A 392 16.57 10.50 -6.73
C TYR A 392 15.56 11.23 -7.61
N ALA A 393 15.57 10.94 -8.91
CA ALA A 393 14.75 11.60 -9.90
C ALA A 393 13.90 10.60 -10.69
N LEU A 394 12.69 11.04 -11.04
CA LEU A 394 11.83 10.41 -12.02
C LEU A 394 11.71 11.37 -13.20
N HIS A 395 12.39 11.06 -14.30
CA HIS A 395 12.32 11.82 -15.55
C HIS A 395 11.29 11.21 -16.48
N GLY A 396 10.22 11.96 -16.77
CA GLY A 396 9.11 11.51 -17.60
C GLY A 396 8.89 12.40 -18.82
N VAL A 397 7.88 12.04 -19.62
CA VAL A 397 7.54 12.72 -20.87
C VAL A 397 7.24 14.21 -20.67
N ARG A 398 6.44 14.55 -19.66
CA ARG A 398 6.00 15.94 -19.39
C ARG A 398 6.50 16.47 -18.06
N THR A 399 6.76 15.57 -17.13
CA THR A 399 7.12 15.91 -15.76
C THR A 399 8.46 15.29 -15.41
N THR A 400 9.34 16.06 -14.77
CA THR A 400 10.48 15.52 -14.02
C THR A 400 10.28 15.85 -12.55
N LEU A 401 10.35 14.84 -11.69
CA LEU A 401 10.32 14.98 -10.24
C LEU A 401 11.71 14.63 -9.70
N ILE A 402 12.24 15.44 -8.79
CA ILE A 402 13.56 15.22 -8.19
C ILE A 402 13.41 15.40 -6.68
N TRP A 403 13.72 14.35 -5.91
CA TRP A 403 13.78 14.43 -4.45
C TRP A 403 15.23 14.57 -4.02
N CYS A 404 15.50 15.66 -3.31
CA CYS A 404 16.78 15.98 -2.72
C CYS A 404 16.68 15.75 -1.22
N ARG A 405 17.52 14.86 -0.66
CA ARG A 405 17.55 14.52 0.77
C ARG A 405 18.95 14.76 1.33
N ASP A 406 19.06 15.51 2.43
CA ASP A 406 20.35 15.73 3.10
C ASP A 406 21.00 14.41 3.55
N LYS A 407 22.25 14.17 3.13
CA LYS A 407 23.05 13.01 3.53
C LYS A 407 23.37 13.00 5.03
N GLU A 408 23.41 14.17 5.68
CA GLU A 408 23.72 14.29 7.12
C GLU A 408 22.50 14.13 8.02
N ASN A 409 21.29 14.02 7.47
CA ASN A 409 20.07 13.86 8.24
C ASN A 409 19.65 12.39 8.21
N THR A 410 20.18 11.63 9.14
CA THR A 410 19.96 10.19 9.23
C THR A 410 19.38 9.86 10.60
N TRP A 411 18.94 8.62 10.79
CA TRP A 411 18.52 8.17 12.11
C TRP A 411 19.68 8.22 13.11
N GLN A 412 20.93 8.01 12.66
CA GLN A 412 22.11 8.10 13.50
C GLN A 412 22.29 9.53 14.02
N THR A 413 22.29 10.50 13.11
CA THR A 413 22.62 11.89 13.47
C THR A 413 21.49 12.55 14.24
N GLU A 414 20.24 12.49 13.76
CA GLU A 414 19.12 13.18 14.38
C GLU A 414 18.59 12.44 15.61
N LEU A 415 18.52 11.09 15.59
CA LEU A 415 17.85 10.33 16.67
C LEU A 415 18.84 9.72 17.68
N ALA A 416 19.95 9.14 17.21
CA ALA A 416 20.92 8.51 18.09
C ALA A 416 21.82 9.57 18.77
N GLU A 417 22.40 10.48 17.98
CA GLU A 417 23.30 11.53 18.43
C GLU A 417 22.56 12.80 18.93
N GLY A 418 21.32 13.03 18.46
CA GLY A 418 20.53 14.20 18.85
C GLY A 418 20.98 15.50 18.18
N ARG A 419 21.68 15.41 17.03
CA ARG A 419 22.09 16.59 16.26
C ARG A 419 20.91 17.11 15.43
N PRO A 420 20.49 18.37 15.59
CA PRO A 420 19.40 18.92 14.79
C PRO A 420 19.83 19.08 13.31
N PRO A 421 18.87 19.10 12.36
CA PRO A 421 19.19 19.28 10.96
C PRO A 421 19.72 20.71 10.68
N GLU A 422 20.80 20.79 9.93
CA GLU A 422 21.38 22.06 9.50
C GLU A 422 20.56 22.68 8.36
N THR A 423 20.59 24.01 8.23
CA THR A 423 20.06 24.65 7.00
C THR A 423 21.11 24.57 5.90
N ILE A 424 20.79 23.84 4.83
CA ILE A 424 21.56 23.81 3.60
C ILE A 424 21.30 25.12 2.85
N ARG A 425 22.38 25.82 2.48
CA ARG A 425 22.34 27.10 1.78
C ARG A 425 23.10 27.04 0.48
N GLY A 426 22.58 27.69 -0.55
CA GLY A 426 23.27 27.82 -1.84
C GLY A 426 23.57 26.50 -2.54
N ALA A 427 22.78 25.46 -2.30
CA ALA A 427 22.94 24.18 -2.98
C ALA A 427 22.63 24.33 -4.48
N LEU A 428 23.51 23.79 -5.31
CA LEU A 428 23.40 23.81 -6.76
C LEU A 428 23.20 22.39 -7.26
N LEU A 429 22.09 22.16 -7.95
CA LEU A 429 21.76 20.87 -8.53
C LEU A 429 22.10 20.86 -10.02
N GLN A 430 23.12 20.09 -10.40
CA GLN A 430 23.44 19.87 -11.81
C GLN A 430 22.39 18.94 -12.44
N LEU A 431 21.71 19.41 -13.46
CA LEU A 431 20.73 18.63 -14.21
C LEU A 431 21.37 18.07 -15.49
N PRO A 432 21.07 16.82 -15.87
CA PRO A 432 21.55 16.26 -17.13
C PRO A 432 21.08 17.07 -18.34
N GLU A 433 21.99 17.36 -19.27
CA GLU A 433 21.69 18.18 -20.46
C GLU A 433 20.56 17.56 -21.32
N GLN A 434 20.49 16.23 -21.38
CA GLN A 434 19.47 15.52 -22.14
C GLN A 434 18.03 15.78 -21.67
N TRP A 435 17.83 16.26 -20.43
CA TRP A 435 16.50 16.61 -19.92
C TRP A 435 15.96 17.93 -20.48
N GLN A 436 16.78 18.69 -21.22
CA GLN A 436 16.38 19.92 -21.94
C GLN A 436 15.59 20.87 -21.05
N VAL A 437 16.07 21.08 -19.83
CA VAL A 437 15.39 21.84 -18.78
C VAL A 437 15.13 23.28 -19.18
N GLU A 438 15.91 23.85 -20.12
CA GLU A 438 15.69 25.16 -20.73
C GLU A 438 14.35 25.28 -21.47
N LYS A 439 13.73 24.15 -21.83
CA LYS A 439 12.38 24.08 -22.44
C LYS A 439 11.27 23.92 -21.40
N ALA A 440 11.60 23.94 -20.11
CA ALA A 440 10.61 23.83 -19.05
C ALA A 440 9.65 25.03 -19.07
N LYS A 441 8.36 24.73 -18.95
CA LYS A 441 7.30 25.71 -18.76
C LYS A 441 7.27 26.23 -17.33
N THR A 442 7.45 25.33 -16.36
CA THR A 442 7.53 25.68 -14.93
C THR A 442 8.59 24.85 -14.24
N ILE A 443 9.24 25.47 -13.26
CA ILE A 443 10.14 24.80 -12.31
C ILE A 443 9.74 25.26 -10.93
N ARG A 444 9.27 24.33 -10.11
CA ARG A 444 8.82 24.61 -8.75
C ARG A 444 9.56 23.72 -7.78
N CYS A 445 9.80 24.24 -6.59
CA CYS A 445 10.33 23.48 -5.48
C CYS A 445 9.28 23.41 -4.38
N TYR A 446 9.12 22.23 -3.81
CA TYR A 446 8.27 21.96 -2.66
C TYR A 446 9.15 21.63 -1.47
N ASP A 447 8.89 22.31 -0.35
CA ASP A 447 9.42 21.96 0.95
C ASP A 447 8.36 21.12 1.70
N PRO A 448 8.58 19.79 1.85
CA PRO A 448 7.66 18.92 2.56
C PRO A 448 7.53 19.24 4.05
N TRP A 449 8.52 19.90 4.66
CA TRP A 449 8.52 20.20 6.09
C TRP A 449 7.70 21.44 6.40
N ASN A 450 7.69 22.40 5.46
CA ASN A 450 6.93 23.65 5.57
C ASN A 450 5.64 23.69 4.73
N ASN A 451 5.32 22.61 3.98
CA ASN A 451 4.15 22.52 3.10
C ASN A 451 4.07 23.62 2.04
N ARG A 452 5.20 24.00 1.45
CA ARG A 452 5.27 25.22 0.64
C ARG A 452 5.87 24.94 -0.72
N TRP A 453 5.10 25.30 -1.76
CA TRP A 453 5.63 25.44 -3.11
C TRP A 453 6.20 26.84 -3.34
N GLN A 454 7.27 26.90 -4.11
CA GLN A 454 7.85 28.13 -4.62
C GLN A 454 8.36 27.94 -6.06
N GLU A 455 8.25 28.98 -6.88
CA GLU A 455 8.86 28.99 -8.22
C GLU A 455 10.38 29.09 -8.10
N LEU A 456 11.09 28.40 -8.97
CA LEU A 456 12.53 28.56 -9.16
C LEU A 456 12.82 29.27 -10.47
N ARG A 457 14.00 29.89 -10.55
CA ARG A 457 14.50 30.47 -11.79
C ARG A 457 15.07 29.36 -12.66
N LEU A 458 14.77 29.43 -13.96
CA LEU A 458 15.33 28.55 -14.97
C LEU A 458 16.85 28.73 -15.06
N ALA A 459 17.61 27.71 -14.66
CA ALA A 459 19.06 27.67 -14.73
C ALA A 459 19.56 26.20 -14.68
N ASN A 460 20.74 25.96 -15.24
CA ASN A 460 21.50 24.72 -15.03
C ASN A 460 22.97 25.10 -14.78
N PRO A 461 23.51 24.89 -13.57
CA PRO A 461 22.90 24.21 -12.42
C PRO A 461 21.71 24.97 -11.82
N LEU A 462 20.74 24.21 -11.30
CA LEU A 462 19.54 24.75 -10.65
C LEU A 462 19.87 25.15 -9.21
N ALA A 463 19.65 26.43 -8.88
CA ALA A 463 19.80 26.91 -7.51
C ALA A 463 18.61 26.45 -6.64
N LEU A 464 18.90 25.63 -5.64
CA LEU A 464 17.91 25.21 -4.65
C LEU A 464 17.76 26.28 -3.57
N PRO A 465 16.53 26.51 -3.05
CA PRO A 465 16.35 27.39 -1.90
C PRO A 465 16.98 26.80 -0.65
N ASP A 466 17.09 27.62 0.40
CA ASP A 466 17.47 27.13 1.71
C ASP A 466 16.45 26.11 2.24
N PHE A 467 16.93 25.01 2.81
CA PHE A 467 16.11 23.95 3.40
C PHE A 467 16.89 23.16 4.44
N GLN A 468 16.22 22.36 5.27
CA GLN A 468 16.89 21.56 6.31
C GLN A 468 17.06 20.10 5.92
N ARG A 469 15.97 19.42 5.55
CA ARG A 469 15.96 17.96 5.42
C ARG A 469 15.82 17.45 4.00
N SER A 470 14.78 17.89 3.33
CA SER A 470 14.51 17.47 1.96
C SER A 470 13.74 18.53 1.18
N LEU A 471 13.83 18.44 -0.14
CA LEU A 471 13.07 19.21 -1.10
C LEU A 471 12.60 18.30 -2.24
N VAL A 472 11.49 18.66 -2.87
CA VAL A 472 11.09 18.08 -4.16
C VAL A 472 11.08 19.17 -5.22
N VAL A 473 11.87 19.00 -6.27
CA VAL A 473 11.77 19.82 -7.48
C VAL A 473 10.81 19.15 -8.45
N ARG A 474 9.88 19.92 -9.01
CA ARG A 474 9.00 19.52 -10.10
C ARG A 474 9.26 20.44 -11.30
N ILE A 475 9.69 19.85 -12.40
CA ILE A 475 9.87 20.50 -13.69
C ILE A 475 8.76 20.01 -14.61
N THR A 476 8.06 20.92 -15.27
CA THR A 476 7.08 20.54 -16.29
C THR A 476 7.45 21.17 -17.63
N THR A 477 7.42 20.37 -18.69
CA THR A 477 7.65 20.84 -20.07
C THR A 477 6.30 21.14 -20.73
N ALA A 478 6.31 22.00 -21.75
CA ALA A 478 5.13 22.16 -22.58
C ALA A 478 4.88 20.84 -23.33
N SER A 479 3.63 20.36 -23.35
CA SER A 479 3.23 19.22 -24.17
C SER A 479 3.70 19.47 -25.61
N THR A 480 4.60 18.64 -26.12
CA THR A 480 4.54 18.32 -27.54
C THR A 480 3.26 17.49 -27.68
N GLU A 481 2.15 18.13 -28.08
CA GLU A 481 1.01 17.36 -28.58
C GLU A 481 1.54 16.34 -29.60
N PRO A 482 1.11 15.07 -29.55
CA PRO A 482 1.33 14.16 -30.66
C PRO A 482 0.62 14.64 -31.93
#